data_AF-A0A349MB39-F1
#
_entry.id   AF-A0A349MB39-F1
#
_cell.length_a   1.000
_cell.length_b   1.000
_cell.length_c   1.000
_cell.angle_alpha   90.00
_cell.angle_beta   90.00
_cell.angle_gamma   90.00
#
_symmetry.space_group_name_H-M   'P 1'
#
loop_
_entity.id
_entity.type
_entity.pdbx_description
1 polymer ?
#
loop_
_entity_poly.entity_id
_entity_poly.type
_entity_poly.pdbx_seq_one_letter_code
_entity_poly.pdbx_strand_id
1 'polypeptide(L)'
;LEAQGVAWKAIQFSSVRSTAQFKSGNLRAEVAADFPASQTTIRGNASWSVEQFDEVQMDANIENLPLEWCHPWVDTTAALLSGSLDANLEMSGPWHTPRLSGLGKLDTLVARIPSLGTSFGASGEFDVYSDEVVLKSCLLSDRLGSTARVEGALLHDQFEDWNFDISMVDTPQEMLIMDLPTSSKSPVSGVLVGQGSLDAFFWNNRLELRGDVSAEASTDFKMSLTDGTNESWETWMTFKTTPASGPASSSPVEDELGVLLDLNIQAKPEAKITILTDPKNDANLVGSTQGSIHLTLEDWERLTLKGSLVVVDGRYDFALGSLLRKQFLVEPGGSLFWSGDPYQGRIDLHAKYATRADIQPLIGSTTTGIQNEDIDVILHLNGPMLRPNIAFDIVAPRAPALVSEALANAILDDSERTRQAIALLSLQEFLPQQINTLELGTTGLQEYSIDIVTSQLSQWLSKINEDIDVGIRYDASSYLNPSSVSQDALQVALKASFFEDKLEVEGAMGSRDVTQEALGDAQLQNVRVLYNLNEEHGIQLAGFSSSQSSATQSGNTTSQGVGIRWHRSFNWTWPWNQSKTTSRDNNESE
;
A
#
# COMPACT_ATOMS: atom_id res chain seq x y z
N LEU A 1 -5.69 67.73 -37.13
CA LEU A 1 -5.36 68.21 -35.76
C LEU A 1 -3.93 67.80 -35.48
N GLU A 2 -2.95 68.62 -35.81
CA GLU A 2 -1.55 68.41 -35.41
C GLU A 2 -1.42 68.83 -33.94
N ALA A 3 -1.68 67.90 -33.02
CA ALA A 3 -1.41 68.12 -31.60
C ALA A 3 0.10 68.01 -31.37
N GLN A 4 0.86 69.08 -31.67
CA GLN A 4 2.27 69.14 -31.27
C GLN A 4 2.37 69.42 -29.76
N GLY A 5 2.71 68.39 -28.98
CA GLY A 5 3.15 68.53 -27.59
C GLY A 5 2.04 68.57 -26.54
N VAL A 6 1.39 67.44 -26.29
CA VAL A 6 0.55 67.24 -25.09
C VAL A 6 1.34 66.41 -24.09
N ALA A 7 1.56 66.95 -22.89
CA ALA A 7 2.20 66.24 -21.79
C ALA A 7 1.19 66.08 -20.63
N TRP A 8 0.93 64.85 -20.21
CA TRP A 8 0.19 64.57 -18.99
C TRP A 8 1.17 64.57 -17.81
N LYS A 9 0.96 65.53 -16.91
CA LYS A 9 1.92 65.84 -15.85
C LYS A 9 2.10 64.71 -14.83
N ALA A 10 1.03 63.99 -14.49
CA ALA A 10 1.04 62.70 -13.80
C ALA A 10 -0.39 62.15 -13.65
N ILE A 11 -0.55 60.84 -13.74
CA ILE A 11 -1.66 60.10 -13.11
C ILE A 11 -1.06 59.43 -11.87
N GLN A 12 -1.61 59.72 -10.69
CA GLN A 12 -1.08 59.23 -9.43
C GLN A 12 -2.17 58.49 -8.64
N PHE A 13 -1.95 57.19 -8.46
CA PHE A 13 -2.65 56.36 -7.49
C PHE A 13 -1.80 56.24 -6.22
N SER A 14 -2.32 55.60 -5.17
CA SER A 14 -1.62 55.45 -3.88
C SER A 14 -0.28 54.72 -3.99
N SER A 15 -0.15 53.82 -4.98
CA SER A 15 1.02 52.96 -5.19
C SER A 15 1.63 53.06 -6.59
N VAL A 16 1.03 53.85 -7.50
CA VAL A 16 1.48 53.94 -8.90
C VAL A 16 1.52 55.40 -9.33
N ARG A 17 2.65 55.83 -9.87
CA ARG A 17 2.83 57.12 -10.53
C ARG A 17 3.17 56.86 -11.99
N SER A 18 2.40 57.46 -12.89
CA SER A 18 2.71 57.45 -14.32
C SER A 18 2.79 58.88 -14.86
N THR A 19 3.78 59.15 -15.70
CA THR A 19 3.86 60.37 -16.52
C THR A 19 3.84 59.99 -17.98
N ALA A 20 3.24 60.83 -18.84
CA ALA A 20 3.20 60.55 -20.28
C ALA A 20 3.43 61.81 -21.10
N GLN A 21 4.21 61.69 -22.17
CA GLN A 21 4.58 62.77 -23.07
C GLN A 21 4.33 62.36 -24.52
N PHE A 22 3.59 63.18 -25.25
CA PHE A 22 3.39 63.00 -26.68
C PHE A 22 4.29 63.97 -27.46
N LYS A 23 5.19 63.44 -28.29
CA LYS A 23 6.10 64.24 -29.12
C LYS A 23 6.35 63.57 -30.48
N SER A 24 6.14 64.34 -31.55
CA SER A 24 6.45 63.94 -32.93
C SER A 24 5.86 62.57 -33.33
N GLY A 25 4.58 62.34 -33.03
CA GLY A 25 3.92 61.07 -33.38
C GLY A 25 4.19 59.92 -32.40
N ASN A 26 5.06 60.10 -31.40
CA ASN A 26 5.35 59.08 -30.40
C ASN A 26 4.79 59.46 -29.03
N LEU A 27 4.09 58.52 -28.39
CA LEU A 27 3.71 58.58 -26.99
C LEU A 27 4.80 57.89 -26.17
N ARG A 28 5.31 58.54 -25.13
CA ARG A 28 6.22 57.92 -24.15
C ARG A 28 5.57 58.00 -22.78
N ALA A 29 5.57 56.91 -22.04
CA ALA A 29 5.13 56.87 -20.65
C ALA A 29 6.25 56.35 -19.74
N GLU A 30 6.37 56.94 -18.57
CA GLU A 30 7.19 56.43 -17.48
C GLU A 30 6.23 55.98 -16.37
N VAL A 31 6.45 54.79 -15.82
CA VAL A 31 5.66 54.18 -14.75
C VAL A 31 6.59 53.84 -13.60
N ALA A 32 6.22 54.29 -12.40
CA ALA A 32 6.84 53.90 -11.15
C ALA A 32 5.76 53.39 -10.21
N ALA A 33 5.83 52.11 -9.84
CA ALA A 33 4.96 51.52 -8.84
C ALA A 33 5.77 51.09 -7.61
N ASP A 34 5.27 51.41 -6.42
CA ASP A 34 5.85 51.06 -5.14
C ASP A 34 4.78 50.38 -4.28
N PHE A 35 5.06 49.16 -3.85
CA PHE A 35 4.18 48.39 -2.98
C PHE A 35 4.86 48.15 -1.63
N PRO A 36 4.66 49.03 -0.63
CA PRO A 36 5.41 48.98 0.64
C PRO A 36 5.21 47.68 1.43
N ALA A 37 4.04 47.04 1.29
CA ALA A 37 3.72 45.80 2.01
C ALA A 37 4.59 44.62 1.55
N SER A 38 4.85 44.52 0.24
CA SER A 38 5.70 43.49 -0.36
C SER A 38 7.13 43.97 -0.61
N GLN A 39 7.42 45.25 -0.36
CA GLN A 39 8.68 45.92 -0.74
C GLN A 39 8.99 45.81 -2.24
N THR A 40 7.96 45.63 -3.07
CA THR A 40 8.12 45.51 -4.52
C THR A 40 8.25 46.88 -5.14
N THR A 41 9.25 47.03 -6.02
CA THR A 41 9.36 48.21 -6.86
C THR A 41 9.28 47.81 -8.32
N ILE A 42 8.49 48.56 -9.10
CA ILE A 42 8.43 48.40 -10.55
C ILE A 42 8.74 49.77 -11.15
N ARG A 43 9.69 49.80 -12.07
CA ARG A 43 10.08 50.98 -12.83
C ARG A 43 10.06 50.59 -14.29
N GLY A 44 9.32 51.33 -15.11
CA GLY A 44 9.29 51.02 -16.53
C GLY A 44 9.05 52.22 -17.39
N ASN A 45 9.55 52.14 -18.62
CA ASN A 45 9.35 53.12 -19.66
C ASN A 45 8.66 52.43 -20.82
N ALA A 46 7.63 53.02 -21.38
CA ALA A 46 6.92 52.49 -22.53
C ALA A 46 6.85 53.55 -23.63
N SER A 47 6.90 53.12 -24.89
CA SER A 47 6.77 53.98 -26.05
C SER A 47 5.89 53.34 -27.12
N TRP A 48 5.07 54.18 -27.75
CA TRP A 48 4.15 53.80 -28.82
C TRP A 48 4.26 54.80 -29.97
N SER A 49 4.23 54.29 -31.21
CA SER A 49 4.08 55.12 -32.40
C SER A 49 2.59 55.28 -32.72
N VAL A 50 2.12 56.50 -32.94
CA VAL A 50 0.72 56.76 -33.33
C VAL A 50 0.44 56.27 -34.76
N GLU A 51 1.46 56.09 -35.59
CA GLU A 51 1.31 55.51 -36.93
C GLU A 51 1.15 53.99 -36.90
N GLN A 52 1.64 53.33 -35.83
CA GLN A 52 1.57 51.90 -35.60
C GLN A 52 1.13 51.66 -34.15
N PHE A 53 -0.12 52.00 -33.84
CA PHE A 53 -0.64 51.99 -32.47
C PHE A 53 -0.60 50.60 -31.82
N ASP A 54 -0.58 49.54 -32.63
CA ASP A 54 -0.50 48.18 -32.14
C ASP A 54 0.89 47.84 -31.60
N GLU A 55 1.96 48.49 -32.07
CA GLU A 55 3.31 48.23 -31.60
C GLU A 55 3.64 49.00 -30.32
N VAL A 56 4.13 48.26 -29.32
CA VAL A 56 4.63 48.80 -28.06
C VAL A 56 6.08 48.38 -27.87
N GLN A 57 6.91 49.30 -27.37
CA GLN A 57 8.21 48.97 -26.79
C GLN A 57 8.20 49.39 -25.33
N MET A 58 8.51 48.48 -24.42
CA MET A 58 8.52 48.74 -22.98
C MET A 58 9.73 48.10 -22.32
N ASP A 59 10.45 48.87 -21.53
CA ASP A 59 11.50 48.41 -20.63
C ASP A 59 10.95 48.43 -19.21
N ALA A 60 11.13 47.36 -18.45
CA ALA A 60 10.71 47.24 -17.07
C ALA A 60 11.82 46.64 -16.21
N ASN A 61 12.14 47.33 -15.12
CA ASN A 61 12.92 46.81 -14.01
C ASN A 61 11.95 46.54 -12.85
N ILE A 62 12.00 45.32 -12.35
CA ILE A 62 11.14 44.79 -11.31
C ILE A 62 12.07 44.28 -10.21
N GLU A 63 11.88 44.80 -9.00
CA GLU A 63 12.60 44.35 -7.81
C GLU A 63 11.60 43.78 -6.80
N ASN A 64 11.93 42.61 -6.26
CA ASN A 64 11.23 41.92 -5.19
C ASN A 64 9.74 41.66 -5.53
N LEU A 65 9.48 41.13 -6.72
CA LEU A 65 8.14 40.69 -7.14
C LEU A 65 7.75 39.42 -6.37
N PRO A 66 6.63 39.42 -5.63
CA PRO A 66 6.20 38.24 -4.88
C PRO A 66 5.73 37.15 -5.83
N LEU A 67 6.25 35.94 -5.67
CA LEU A 67 5.87 34.78 -6.50
C LEU A 67 4.42 34.35 -6.27
N GLU A 68 3.80 34.75 -5.16
CA GLU A 68 2.38 34.56 -4.90
C GLU A 68 1.49 35.25 -5.94
N TRP A 69 2.00 36.28 -6.62
CA TRP A 69 1.26 36.94 -7.70
C TRP A 69 1.13 36.05 -8.94
N CYS A 70 1.92 34.97 -9.03
CA CYS A 70 1.84 34.00 -10.11
C CYS A 70 0.81 32.88 -9.86
N HIS A 71 0.19 32.80 -8.67
CA HIS A 71 -0.82 31.78 -8.34
C HIS A 71 -2.01 31.69 -9.31
N PRO A 72 -2.47 32.77 -10.00
CA PRO A 72 -3.51 32.63 -11.03
C PRO A 72 -3.12 31.74 -12.21
N TRP A 73 -1.82 31.51 -12.43
CA TRP A 73 -1.28 30.69 -13.54
C TRP A 73 -0.73 29.34 -13.06
N VAL A 74 -0.78 29.05 -11.76
CA VAL A 74 -0.25 27.82 -11.18
C VAL A 74 -1.38 27.11 -10.44
N ASP A 75 -1.54 25.80 -10.67
CA ASP A 75 -2.47 25.02 -9.87
C ASP A 75 -1.98 24.94 -8.41
N THR A 76 -2.61 25.75 -7.56
CA THR A 76 -2.28 25.83 -6.13
C THR A 76 -2.50 24.53 -5.36
N THR A 77 -3.18 23.54 -5.94
CA THR A 77 -3.29 22.20 -5.36
C THR A 77 -2.05 21.35 -5.65
N ALA A 78 -1.38 21.59 -6.78
CA ALA A 78 -0.10 20.97 -7.13
C ALA A 78 1.08 21.64 -6.39
N ALA A 79 1.17 22.97 -6.48
CA ALA A 79 2.30 23.72 -5.91
C ALA A 79 1.88 25.08 -5.36
N LEU A 80 2.33 25.37 -4.14
CA LEU A 80 2.21 26.70 -3.53
C LEU A 80 3.55 27.39 -3.60
N LEU A 81 3.65 28.41 -4.45
CA LEU A 81 4.85 29.21 -4.63
C LEU A 81 4.89 30.37 -3.64
N SER A 82 6.06 30.67 -3.10
CA SER A 82 6.29 31.83 -2.25
C SER A 82 7.71 32.37 -2.41
N GLY A 83 7.90 33.61 -1.96
CA GLY A 83 9.16 34.33 -2.02
C GLY A 83 9.20 35.32 -3.18
N SER A 84 10.37 35.61 -3.74
CA SER A 84 10.51 36.75 -4.65
C SER A 84 11.50 36.57 -5.80
N LEU A 85 11.23 37.35 -6.86
CA LEU A 85 12.10 37.47 -8.03
C LEU A 85 12.40 38.94 -8.36
N ASP A 86 13.55 39.14 -8.98
CA ASP A 86 13.94 40.36 -9.66
C ASP A 86 13.97 40.11 -11.16
N ALA A 87 13.59 41.10 -11.97
CA ALA A 87 13.62 40.95 -13.42
C ALA A 87 13.86 42.29 -14.14
N ASN A 88 14.67 42.24 -15.19
CA ASN A 88 14.82 43.28 -16.19
C ASN A 88 14.25 42.74 -17.50
N LEU A 89 13.12 43.29 -17.92
CA LEU A 89 12.34 42.79 -19.06
C LEU A 89 12.18 43.90 -20.11
N GLU A 90 12.39 43.55 -21.36
CA GLU A 90 12.03 44.32 -22.53
C GLU A 90 10.86 43.61 -23.23
N MET A 91 9.79 44.35 -23.47
CA MET A 91 8.62 43.92 -24.24
C MET A 91 8.55 44.69 -25.55
N SER A 92 8.40 43.99 -26.66
CA SER A 92 8.32 44.59 -28.00
C SER A 92 7.22 43.96 -28.85
N GLY A 93 6.79 44.67 -29.91
CA GLY A 93 5.84 44.15 -30.89
C GLY A 93 4.39 44.46 -30.56
N PRO A 94 3.42 43.74 -31.17
CA PRO A 94 2.01 44.05 -30.99
C PRO A 94 1.57 43.82 -29.55
N TRP A 95 0.80 44.74 -28.94
CA TRP A 95 0.34 44.60 -27.55
C TRP A 95 -0.55 43.37 -27.29
N HIS A 96 -1.15 42.80 -28.35
CA HIS A 96 -1.95 41.58 -28.30
C HIS A 96 -1.11 40.30 -28.45
N THR A 97 0.13 40.41 -28.92
CA THR A 97 1.09 39.30 -29.06
C THR A 97 2.51 39.81 -28.69
N PRO A 98 2.71 40.22 -27.42
CA PRO A 98 3.96 40.85 -27.02
C PRO A 98 5.10 39.84 -27.05
N ARG A 99 6.28 40.27 -27.52
CA ARG A 99 7.53 39.52 -27.37
C ARG A 99 8.26 40.04 -26.16
N LEU A 100 8.46 39.18 -25.18
CA LEU A 100 9.22 39.49 -23.97
C LEU A 100 10.66 38.99 -24.13
N SER A 101 11.61 39.71 -23.58
CA SER A 101 13.00 39.25 -23.47
C SER A 101 13.65 39.90 -22.27
N GLY A 102 14.65 39.28 -21.67
CA GLY A 102 15.28 39.87 -20.51
C GLY A 102 16.05 38.89 -19.65
N LEU A 103 16.41 39.36 -18.47
CA LEU A 103 17.13 38.60 -17.46
C LEU A 103 16.41 38.74 -16.13
N GLY A 104 16.29 37.65 -15.40
CA GLY A 104 15.76 37.66 -14.06
C GLY A 104 16.58 36.81 -13.11
N LYS A 105 16.26 36.98 -11.83
CA LYS A 105 16.90 36.28 -10.74
C LYS A 105 15.86 35.88 -9.72
N LEU A 106 15.85 34.60 -9.38
CA LEU A 106 15.12 34.03 -8.26
C LEU A 106 15.98 34.22 -7.00
N ASP A 107 15.57 35.11 -6.11
CA ASP A 107 16.26 35.35 -4.85
C ASP A 107 15.92 34.27 -3.83
N THR A 108 14.62 34.06 -3.61
CA THR A 108 14.11 32.99 -2.75
C THR A 108 12.83 32.47 -3.39
N LEU A 109 12.90 31.36 -4.13
CA LEU A 109 11.70 30.62 -4.50
C LEU A 109 11.52 29.50 -3.48
N VAL A 110 10.30 29.34 -2.97
CA VAL A 110 9.91 28.14 -2.21
C VAL A 110 8.63 27.58 -2.83
N ALA A 111 8.73 26.37 -3.37
CA ALA A 111 7.63 25.59 -3.87
C ALA A 111 7.26 24.52 -2.84
N ARG A 112 6.11 24.67 -2.21
CA ARG A 112 5.54 23.62 -1.36
C ARG A 112 4.70 22.69 -2.21
N ILE A 113 4.99 21.39 -2.15
CA ILE A 113 4.30 20.34 -2.90
C ILE A 113 3.53 19.46 -1.91
N PRO A 114 2.20 19.69 -1.73
CA PRO A 114 1.42 18.99 -0.70
C PRO A 114 1.43 17.47 -0.85
N SER A 115 1.43 16.96 -2.10
CA SER A 115 1.45 15.52 -2.40
C SER A 115 2.73 14.81 -1.94
N LEU A 116 3.85 15.54 -1.81
CA LEU A 116 5.11 15.02 -1.27
C LEU A 116 5.30 15.32 0.22
N GLY A 117 4.43 16.14 0.80
CA GLY A 117 4.51 16.58 2.20
C GLY A 117 5.72 17.48 2.52
N THR A 118 6.49 17.89 1.51
CA THR A 118 7.71 18.70 1.65
C THR A 118 7.68 19.97 0.79
N SER A 119 8.76 20.74 0.85
CA SER A 119 8.97 21.95 0.06
C SER A 119 10.38 22.00 -0.49
N PHE A 120 10.51 22.53 -1.70
CA PHE A 120 11.79 22.76 -2.36
C PHE A 120 12.04 24.26 -2.49
N GLY A 121 13.25 24.68 -2.13
CA GLY A 121 13.76 26.02 -2.41
C GLY A 121 14.44 26.06 -3.77
N ALA A 122 14.37 27.19 -4.47
CA ALA A 122 15.20 27.43 -5.64
C ALA A 122 15.77 28.85 -5.61
N SER A 123 16.98 29.01 -6.14
CA SER A 123 17.61 30.31 -6.35
C SER A 123 18.53 30.25 -7.57
N GLY A 124 18.64 31.34 -8.32
CA GLY A 124 19.45 31.37 -9.54
C GLY A 124 18.97 32.38 -10.55
N GLU A 125 19.72 32.48 -11.64
CA GLU A 125 19.40 33.38 -12.76
C GLU A 125 18.59 32.63 -13.82
N PHE A 126 17.71 33.37 -14.49
CA PHE A 126 16.96 32.88 -15.63
C PHE A 126 16.97 33.91 -16.76
N ASP A 127 17.01 33.42 -17.98
CA ASP A 127 16.85 34.25 -19.17
C ASP A 127 15.41 34.16 -19.66
N VAL A 128 14.87 35.26 -20.13
CA VAL A 128 13.58 35.30 -20.81
C VAL A 128 13.83 35.60 -22.28
N TYR A 129 13.29 34.76 -23.15
CA TYR A 129 13.22 34.95 -24.60
C TYR A 129 11.75 35.05 -25.02
N SER A 130 11.51 35.21 -26.33
CA SER A 130 10.17 35.45 -26.87
C SER A 130 9.16 34.34 -26.58
N ASP A 131 9.64 33.12 -26.46
CA ASP A 131 8.90 31.85 -26.47
C ASP A 131 9.44 30.85 -25.44
N GLU A 132 10.46 31.23 -24.67
CA GLU A 132 11.04 30.37 -23.64
C GLU A 132 11.61 31.18 -22.45
N VAL A 133 11.58 30.56 -21.28
CA VAL A 133 12.26 31.00 -20.06
C VAL A 133 13.27 29.94 -19.68
N VAL A 134 14.56 30.27 -19.76
CA VAL A 134 15.66 29.34 -19.56
C VAL A 134 16.24 29.47 -18.16
N LEU A 135 16.21 28.39 -17.39
CA LEU A 135 16.81 28.26 -16.07
C LEU A 135 18.27 27.82 -16.21
N LYS A 136 19.21 28.70 -15.83
CA LYS A 136 20.66 28.42 -15.97
C LYS A 136 21.24 27.86 -14.69
N SER A 137 21.31 26.53 -14.57
CA SER A 137 21.96 25.84 -13.44
C SER A 137 21.52 26.44 -12.08
N CYS A 138 20.21 26.61 -11.92
CA CYS A 138 19.65 27.10 -10.66
C CYS A 138 19.97 26.13 -9.52
N LEU A 139 20.17 26.68 -8.34
CA LEU A 139 20.37 25.90 -7.12
C LEU A 139 19.02 25.51 -6.55
N LEU A 140 18.71 24.22 -6.57
CA LEU A 140 17.57 23.63 -5.86
C LEU A 140 18.03 23.24 -4.45
N SER A 141 17.18 23.45 -3.45
CA SER A 141 17.39 22.96 -2.09
C SER A 141 16.16 22.22 -1.58
N ASP A 142 16.34 21.20 -0.77
CA ASP A 142 15.23 20.61 -0.02
C ASP A 142 14.91 21.45 1.25
N ARG A 143 13.95 20.98 2.05
CA ARG A 143 13.57 21.61 3.33
C ARG A 143 14.67 21.52 4.40
N LEU A 144 15.62 20.59 4.27
CA LEU A 144 16.72 20.36 5.22
C LEU A 144 17.98 21.16 4.85
N GLY A 145 18.02 21.77 3.66
CA GLY A 145 19.12 22.56 3.15
C GLY A 145 20.10 21.79 2.26
N SER A 146 19.83 20.51 1.93
CA SER A 146 20.60 19.78 0.93
C SER A 146 20.36 20.37 -0.45
N THR A 147 21.39 20.42 -1.30
CA THR A 147 21.33 21.16 -2.57
C THR A 147 21.66 20.33 -3.80
N ALA A 148 21.10 20.72 -4.93
CA ALA A 148 21.37 20.18 -6.25
C ALA A 148 21.29 21.26 -7.34
N ARG A 149 21.76 20.95 -8.54
CA ARG A 149 21.61 21.83 -9.70
C ARG A 149 20.45 21.38 -10.57
N VAL A 150 19.69 22.35 -11.02
CA VAL A 150 18.60 22.17 -11.98
C VAL A 150 18.86 23.10 -13.15
N GLU A 151 18.71 22.57 -14.35
CA GLU A 151 18.72 23.31 -15.59
C GLU A 151 17.48 22.94 -16.40
N GLY A 152 17.01 23.85 -17.24
CA GLY A 152 15.81 23.58 -18.01
C GLY A 152 15.26 24.80 -18.70
N ALA A 153 14.16 24.61 -19.41
CA ALA A 153 13.42 25.65 -20.07
C ALA A 153 11.92 25.46 -19.87
N LEU A 154 11.21 26.56 -19.65
CA LEU A 154 9.76 26.63 -19.79
C LEU A 154 9.48 27.24 -21.15
N LEU A 155 8.72 26.55 -22.00
CA LEU A 155 8.39 27.00 -23.34
C LEU A 155 6.91 27.37 -23.41
N HIS A 156 6.56 28.34 -24.26
CA HIS A 156 5.18 28.74 -24.46
C HIS A 156 4.97 29.28 -25.88
N ASP A 157 3.75 29.20 -26.40
CA ASP A 157 3.34 29.98 -27.57
C ASP A 157 2.57 31.20 -27.09
N GLN A 158 3.18 32.39 -27.15
CA GLN A 158 2.53 33.65 -26.77
C GLN A 158 1.91 33.66 -25.35
N PHE A 159 2.57 33.03 -24.38
CA PHE A 159 2.10 32.82 -22.99
C PHE A 159 0.89 31.89 -22.86
N GLU A 160 0.55 31.18 -23.93
CA GLU A 160 -0.38 30.04 -23.99
C GLU A 160 0.41 28.73 -24.17
N ASP A 161 -0.26 27.59 -23.98
CA ASP A 161 0.29 26.25 -24.23
C ASP A 161 1.67 25.99 -23.61
N TRP A 162 1.78 26.25 -22.30
CA TRP A 162 3.03 26.10 -21.55
C TRP A 162 3.52 24.64 -21.54
N ASN A 163 4.80 24.48 -21.83
CA ASN A 163 5.54 23.22 -21.78
C ASN A 163 6.79 23.43 -20.91
N PHE A 164 7.37 22.37 -20.37
CA PHE A 164 8.66 22.47 -19.70
C PHE A 164 9.53 21.27 -19.93
N ASP A 165 10.84 21.49 -19.90
CA ASP A 165 11.87 20.47 -19.88
C ASP A 165 12.87 20.87 -18.80
N ILE A 166 12.87 20.12 -17.70
CA ILE A 166 13.65 20.41 -16.50
C ILE A 166 14.49 19.18 -16.17
N SER A 167 15.80 19.33 -16.20
CA SER A 167 16.75 18.32 -15.81
C SER A 167 17.40 18.67 -14.48
N MET A 168 17.35 17.71 -13.56
CA MET A 168 18.07 17.74 -12.30
C MET A 168 19.29 16.83 -12.43
N VAL A 169 20.44 17.45 -12.69
CA VAL A 169 21.69 16.74 -12.97
C VAL A 169 22.49 16.64 -11.67
N ASP A 170 22.48 15.44 -11.09
CA ASP A 170 23.32 15.00 -9.96
C ASP A 170 23.04 15.73 -8.63
N THR A 171 22.46 15.01 -7.67
CA THR A 171 22.37 15.42 -6.27
C THR A 171 23.64 14.97 -5.51
N PRO A 172 24.63 15.84 -5.25
CA PRO A 172 25.83 15.44 -4.52
C PRO A 172 25.55 15.10 -3.04
N GLN A 173 24.35 15.41 -2.56
CA GLN A 173 23.92 15.25 -1.17
C GLN A 173 22.57 14.52 -1.13
N GLU A 174 22.34 13.80 -0.04
CA GLU A 174 21.04 13.16 0.24
C GLU A 174 19.96 14.25 0.36
N MET A 175 18.94 14.19 -0.49
CA MET A 175 17.85 15.16 -0.51
C MET A 175 16.56 14.53 0.03
N LEU A 176 15.84 15.27 0.87
CA LEU A 176 14.49 14.94 1.30
C LEU A 176 13.51 15.14 0.14
N ILE A 177 13.07 14.02 -0.44
CA ILE A 177 12.14 13.98 -1.57
C ILE A 177 10.68 13.95 -1.09
N MET A 178 10.42 13.20 0.00
CA MET A 178 9.07 13.00 0.52
C MET A 178 9.07 12.94 2.05
N ASP A 179 8.06 13.55 2.66
CA ASP A 179 7.82 13.53 4.11
C ASP A 179 6.31 13.48 4.36
N LEU A 180 5.73 12.29 4.21
CA LEU A 180 4.30 12.07 4.37
C LEU A 180 3.99 11.50 5.77
N PRO A 181 2.98 12.04 6.47
CA PRO A 181 2.60 11.53 7.77
C PRO A 181 2.11 10.08 7.65
N THR A 182 2.41 9.25 8.65
CA THR A 182 1.88 7.88 8.70
C THR A 182 0.36 7.94 8.78
N SER A 183 -0.32 7.38 7.78
CA SER A 183 -1.77 7.31 7.68
C SER A 183 -2.20 5.90 7.33
N SER A 184 -3.19 5.35 8.05
CA SER A 184 -3.76 4.03 7.74
C SER A 184 -4.59 3.99 6.46
N LYS A 185 -4.88 5.17 5.87
CA LYS A 185 -5.67 5.31 4.65
C LYS A 185 -4.82 5.61 3.41
N SER A 186 -3.54 5.90 3.59
CA SER A 186 -2.66 6.22 2.48
C SER A 186 -1.88 4.96 2.09
N PRO A 187 -1.84 4.58 0.80
CA PRO A 187 -1.01 3.46 0.35
C PRO A 187 0.48 3.74 0.54
N VAL A 188 0.88 5.02 0.63
CA VAL A 188 2.27 5.45 0.82
C VAL A 188 2.37 6.41 2.00
N SER A 189 3.37 6.23 2.86
CA SER A 189 3.71 7.18 3.92
C SER A 189 5.18 7.08 4.33
N GLY A 190 5.62 8.01 5.18
CA GLY A 190 6.97 8.04 5.71
C GLY A 190 7.88 9.03 5.01
N VAL A 191 9.18 8.82 5.19
CA VAL A 191 10.23 9.74 4.74
C VAL A 191 11.04 9.05 3.65
N LEU A 192 11.15 9.71 2.49
CA LEU A 192 12.02 9.29 1.39
C LEU A 192 13.16 10.30 1.26
N VAL A 193 14.37 9.81 1.46
CA VAL A 193 15.60 10.57 1.22
C VAL A 193 16.37 9.87 0.11
N GLY A 194 16.72 10.62 -0.93
CA GLY A 194 17.34 10.03 -2.10
C GLY A 194 18.46 10.86 -2.71
N GLN A 195 19.17 10.22 -3.63
CA GLN A 195 20.13 10.85 -4.54
C GLN A 195 19.87 10.40 -5.97
N GLY A 196 20.35 11.13 -6.97
CA GLY A 196 20.32 10.71 -8.36
C GLY A 196 20.12 11.85 -9.35
N SER A 197 19.55 11.50 -10.49
CA SER A 197 19.12 12.42 -11.54
C SER A 197 17.65 12.21 -11.88
N LEU A 198 16.97 13.30 -12.22
CA LEU A 198 15.58 13.30 -12.61
C LEU A 198 15.36 14.29 -13.75
N ASP A 199 14.76 13.84 -14.83
CA ASP A 199 14.28 14.64 -15.93
C ASP A 199 12.76 14.74 -15.84
N ALA A 200 12.24 15.95 -15.94
CA ALA A 200 10.82 16.26 -15.90
C ALA A 200 10.44 17.02 -17.16
N PHE A 201 9.59 16.41 -17.97
CA PHE A 201 9.12 16.93 -19.23
C PHE A 201 7.61 17.08 -19.20
N PHE A 202 7.08 18.20 -19.66
CA PHE A 202 5.65 18.41 -19.81
C PHE A 202 5.34 18.92 -21.20
N TRP A 203 4.49 18.17 -21.91
CA TRP A 203 4.04 18.54 -23.25
C TRP A 203 2.66 17.98 -23.54
N ASN A 204 1.81 18.78 -24.18
CA ASN A 204 0.47 18.37 -24.64
C ASN A 204 -0.37 17.70 -23.53
N ASN A 205 -0.44 18.35 -22.36
CA ASN A 205 -1.14 17.86 -21.17
C ASN A 205 -0.65 16.48 -20.69
N ARG A 206 0.63 16.19 -20.87
CA ARG A 206 1.30 14.99 -20.36
C ARG A 206 2.55 15.34 -19.59
N LEU A 207 2.64 14.88 -18.35
CA LEU A 207 3.83 14.97 -17.51
C LEU A 207 4.64 13.67 -17.59
N GLU A 208 5.88 13.73 -18.05
CA GLU A 208 6.82 12.62 -18.04
C GLU A 208 7.95 12.91 -17.03
N LEU A 209 8.16 12.00 -16.10
CA LEU A 209 9.21 12.03 -15.10
C LEU A 209 10.09 10.80 -15.31
N ARG A 210 11.38 10.99 -15.59
CA ARG A 210 12.34 9.91 -15.80
C ARG A 210 13.55 10.07 -14.92
N GLY A 211 14.04 9.01 -14.30
CA GLY A 211 15.19 9.18 -13.41
C GLY A 211 15.87 7.91 -12.95
N ASP A 212 17.12 8.08 -12.56
CA ASP A 212 17.93 7.09 -11.88
C ASP A 212 18.18 7.61 -10.47
N VAL A 213 17.56 6.98 -9.48
CA VAL A 213 17.54 7.46 -8.10
C VAL A 213 17.94 6.35 -7.12
N SER A 214 18.53 6.72 -6.00
CA SER A 214 18.82 5.83 -4.87
C SER A 214 18.02 6.23 -3.64
N ALA A 215 17.58 5.23 -2.87
CA ALA A 215 17.04 5.43 -1.53
C ALA A 215 18.18 5.32 -0.51
N GLU A 216 18.35 6.36 0.31
CA GLU A 216 19.47 6.54 1.23
C GLU A 216 19.14 6.11 2.67
N ALA A 217 20.15 6.05 3.53
CA ALA A 217 20.04 5.54 4.91
C ALA A 217 18.96 6.24 5.75
N SER A 218 18.69 7.52 5.48
CA SER A 218 17.69 8.32 6.18
C SER A 218 16.23 8.01 5.77
N THR A 219 16.04 7.07 4.83
CA THR A 219 14.72 6.64 4.34
C THR A 219 14.03 5.72 5.35
N ASP A 220 12.79 6.05 5.73
CA ASP A 220 11.81 5.16 6.37
C ASP A 220 10.53 5.24 5.53
N PHE A 221 10.52 4.47 4.46
CA PHE A 221 9.42 4.43 3.49
C PHE A 221 8.46 3.30 3.84
N LYS A 222 7.16 3.59 3.79
CA LYS A 222 6.10 2.61 4.09
C LYS A 222 5.12 2.54 2.94
N MET A 223 4.90 1.32 2.46
CA MET A 223 3.92 1.02 1.41
C MET A 223 2.92 -0.02 1.91
N SER A 224 1.64 0.24 1.67
CA SER A 224 0.55 -0.69 1.96
C SER A 224 0.07 -1.33 0.66
N LEU A 225 0.25 -2.65 0.56
CA LEU A 225 -0.27 -3.48 -0.51
C LEU A 225 -1.59 -4.10 -0.02
N THR A 226 -2.65 -3.31 0.03
CA THR A 226 -3.98 -3.82 0.41
C THR A 226 -4.79 -4.09 -0.85
N ASP A 227 -5.41 -5.26 -0.95
CA ASP A 227 -6.52 -5.52 -1.89
C ASP A 227 -7.74 -4.72 -1.42
N GLY A 228 -7.71 -3.41 -1.68
CA GLY A 228 -8.90 -2.59 -1.67
C GLY A 228 -9.67 -2.93 -2.94
N THR A 229 -10.68 -3.79 -2.85
CA THR A 229 -11.74 -3.79 -3.86
C THR A 229 -12.23 -2.34 -3.98
N ASN A 230 -11.79 -1.64 -5.04
CA ASN A 230 -12.16 -0.29 -5.47
C ASN A 230 -11.37 0.93 -4.95
N GLU A 231 -10.08 0.85 -4.63
CA GLU A 231 -9.25 2.07 -4.54
C GLU A 231 -8.08 1.97 -5.52
N SER A 232 -8.37 2.31 -6.79
CA SER A 232 -7.36 2.63 -7.79
C SER A 232 -6.49 3.77 -7.26
N TRP A 233 -5.22 3.76 -7.68
CA TRP A 233 -4.25 4.85 -7.48
C TRP A 233 -4.79 6.20 -8.00
N GLU A 234 -5.86 6.23 -8.79
CA GLU A 234 -6.62 7.44 -9.15
C GLU A 234 -7.17 8.24 -7.96
N THR A 235 -7.46 7.60 -6.81
CA THR A 235 -8.24 8.28 -5.74
C THR A 235 -7.38 9.22 -4.87
N TRP A 236 -6.05 9.11 -4.88
CA TRP A 236 -5.18 9.88 -3.97
C TRP A 236 -4.70 11.22 -4.53
N MET A 237 -4.88 11.50 -5.84
CA MET A 237 -4.76 12.85 -6.41
C MET A 237 -6.12 13.40 -6.78
N THR A 238 -6.78 13.98 -5.79
CA THR A 238 -7.93 14.84 -6.08
C THR A 238 -7.43 16.27 -6.31
N PHE A 239 -7.30 16.65 -7.58
CA PHE A 239 -7.32 18.07 -7.95
C PHE A 239 -8.70 18.61 -7.59
N LYS A 240 -8.74 19.52 -6.62
CA LYS A 240 -10.00 20.04 -6.11
C LYS A 240 -10.47 21.17 -7.01
N THR A 241 -11.06 20.84 -8.15
CA THR A 241 -11.67 21.85 -9.03
C THR A 241 -12.84 22.49 -8.28
N THR A 242 -12.71 23.78 -7.97
CA THR A 242 -13.77 24.55 -7.32
C THR A 242 -15.02 24.54 -8.21
N PRO A 243 -16.18 24.03 -7.78
CA PRO A 243 -17.35 24.04 -8.65
C PRO A 243 -17.87 25.48 -8.78
N ALA A 244 -17.66 26.06 -9.96
CA ALA A 244 -18.30 27.31 -10.34
C ALA A 244 -19.83 27.09 -10.34
N SER A 245 -20.52 27.80 -9.46
CA SER A 245 -21.99 27.79 -9.42
C SER A 245 -22.54 28.62 -10.58
N GLY A 246 -22.95 27.96 -11.67
CA GLY A 246 -23.60 28.56 -12.84
C GLY A 246 -24.26 27.49 -13.72
N PRO A 247 -25.34 27.80 -14.48
CA PRO A 247 -26.17 26.79 -15.10
C PRO A 247 -25.47 26.16 -16.31
N ALA A 248 -25.32 24.84 -16.25
CA ALA A 248 -24.99 23.88 -17.30
C ALA A 248 -24.71 24.47 -18.71
N SER A 249 -23.51 24.99 -18.92
CA SER A 249 -22.80 24.80 -20.18
C SER A 249 -22.13 23.43 -20.09
N SER A 250 -22.21 22.64 -21.16
CA SER A 250 -21.43 21.41 -21.32
C SER A 250 -19.99 21.69 -20.89
N SER A 251 -19.56 21.14 -19.76
CA SER A 251 -18.16 21.16 -19.39
C SER A 251 -17.40 20.55 -20.57
N PRO A 252 -16.36 21.21 -21.11
CA PRO A 252 -15.37 20.44 -21.85
C PRO A 252 -14.93 19.31 -20.92
N VAL A 253 -14.84 18.09 -21.44
CA VAL A 253 -14.12 17.02 -20.75
C VAL A 253 -12.76 17.63 -20.45
N GLU A 254 -12.46 17.94 -19.19
CA GLU A 254 -11.11 18.33 -18.81
C GLU A 254 -10.24 17.14 -19.22
N ASP A 255 -9.35 17.35 -20.20
CA ASP A 255 -8.40 16.32 -20.60
C ASP A 255 -7.63 15.96 -19.33
N GLU A 256 -7.82 14.74 -18.87
CA GLU A 256 -7.15 14.22 -17.69
C GLU A 256 -5.65 14.28 -17.94
N LEU A 257 -4.88 14.84 -16.98
CA LEU A 257 -3.45 15.00 -17.10
C LEU A 257 -2.82 13.61 -17.29
N GLY A 258 -2.25 13.37 -18.48
CA GLY A 258 -1.48 12.15 -18.73
C GLY A 258 -0.20 12.17 -17.90
N VAL A 259 0.19 11.04 -17.31
CA VAL A 259 1.38 10.95 -16.47
C VAL A 259 2.20 9.73 -16.80
N LEU A 260 3.49 9.91 -17.05
CA LEU A 260 4.46 8.82 -17.14
C LEU A 260 5.51 9.03 -16.05
N LEU A 261 5.61 8.12 -15.10
CA LEU A 261 6.71 8.05 -14.15
C LEU A 261 7.54 6.82 -14.47
N ASP A 262 8.80 7.00 -14.83
CA ASP A 262 9.72 5.94 -15.21
C ASP A 262 11.03 6.07 -14.41
N LEU A 263 11.15 5.29 -13.34
CA LEU A 263 12.22 5.42 -12.37
C LEU A 263 13.01 4.12 -12.23
N ASN A 264 14.33 4.21 -12.32
CA ASN A 264 15.25 3.20 -11.82
C ASN A 264 15.62 3.53 -10.37
N ILE A 265 15.17 2.72 -9.43
CA ILE A 265 15.35 2.95 -7.99
C ILE A 265 16.35 1.94 -7.44
N GLN A 266 17.46 2.43 -6.90
CA GLN A 266 18.45 1.65 -6.17
C GLN A 266 18.23 1.77 -4.66
N ALA A 267 17.77 0.71 -4.00
CA ALA A 267 17.70 0.66 -2.55
C ALA A 267 19.10 0.35 -1.97
N LYS A 268 19.60 1.20 -1.08
CA LYS A 268 20.83 0.94 -0.31
C LYS A 268 20.52 0.10 0.94
N PRO A 269 21.48 -0.71 1.44
CA PRO A 269 21.28 -1.62 2.58
C PRO A 269 20.78 -0.95 3.86
N GLU A 270 21.06 0.34 4.03
CA GLU A 270 20.69 1.15 5.19
C GLU A 270 19.28 1.75 5.07
N ALA A 271 18.72 1.80 3.86
CA ALA A 271 17.39 2.34 3.62
C ALA A 271 16.32 1.38 4.16
N LYS A 272 15.43 1.88 5.00
CA LYS A 272 14.38 1.08 5.62
C LYS A 272 13.10 1.17 4.79
N ILE A 273 12.59 0.00 4.41
CA ILE A 273 11.37 -0.15 3.64
C ILE A 273 10.43 -1.06 4.41
N THR A 274 9.24 -0.56 4.72
CA THR A 274 8.17 -1.34 5.34
C THR A 274 7.11 -1.66 4.30
N ILE A 275 6.85 -2.94 4.10
CA ILE A 275 5.76 -3.41 3.24
C ILE A 275 4.67 -3.97 4.15
N LEU A 276 3.50 -3.34 4.12
CA LEU A 276 2.32 -3.77 4.85
C LEU A 276 1.49 -4.63 3.89
N THR A 277 1.37 -5.93 4.19
CA THR A 277 0.61 -6.88 3.36
C THR A 277 -0.81 -7.12 3.90
N ASP A 278 -1.03 -6.99 5.22
CA ASP A 278 -2.38 -7.10 5.80
C ASP A 278 -2.58 -6.14 7.00
N PRO A 279 -3.28 -5.01 6.79
CA PRO A 279 -3.60 -4.06 7.85
C PRO A 279 -4.55 -4.62 8.91
N LYS A 280 -5.34 -5.66 8.61
CA LYS A 280 -6.30 -6.26 9.57
C LYS A 280 -5.60 -7.19 10.55
N ASN A 281 -4.59 -7.92 10.09
CA ASN A 281 -3.82 -8.82 10.93
C ASN A 281 -2.55 -8.17 11.50
N ASP A 282 -2.16 -6.97 11.04
CA ASP A 282 -0.91 -6.28 11.42
C ASP A 282 0.32 -7.15 11.10
N ALA A 283 0.18 -7.96 10.03
CA ALA A 283 1.28 -8.77 9.51
C ALA A 283 2.17 -7.87 8.67
N ASN A 284 3.30 -7.50 9.25
CA ASN A 284 4.20 -6.52 8.69
C ASN A 284 5.54 -7.19 8.35
N LEU A 285 6.02 -6.95 7.13
CA LEU A 285 7.42 -7.12 6.81
C LEU A 285 8.10 -5.77 7.00
N VAL A 286 8.86 -5.65 8.09
CA VAL A 286 9.62 -4.43 8.42
C VAL A 286 11.09 -4.76 8.27
N GLY A 287 11.80 -4.11 7.35
CA GLY A 287 13.22 -4.37 7.21
C GLY A 287 13.97 -3.34 6.38
N SER A 288 15.28 -3.51 6.32
CA SER A 288 16.10 -2.86 5.30
C SER A 288 16.38 -3.85 4.17
N THR A 289 16.36 -3.31 2.95
CA THR A 289 16.54 -4.13 1.75
C THR A 289 17.51 -3.45 0.81
N GLN A 290 18.28 -4.24 0.08
CA GLN A 290 19.19 -3.75 -0.95
C GLN A 290 18.80 -4.34 -2.31
N GLY A 291 18.93 -3.56 -3.38
CA GLY A 291 18.63 -4.05 -4.72
C GLY A 291 18.09 -2.95 -5.62
N SER A 292 17.58 -3.34 -6.78
CA SER A 292 17.14 -2.40 -7.81
C SER A 292 15.71 -2.72 -8.21
N ILE A 293 14.87 -1.69 -8.28
CA ILE A 293 13.50 -1.75 -8.77
C ILE A 293 13.33 -0.72 -9.86
N HIS A 294 12.86 -1.16 -11.01
CA HIS A 294 12.35 -0.30 -12.05
C HIS A 294 10.85 -0.12 -11.86
N LEU A 295 10.43 1.11 -11.66
CA LEU A 295 9.04 1.52 -11.47
C LEU A 295 8.57 2.26 -12.71
N THR A 296 7.48 1.80 -13.30
CA THR A 296 6.79 2.51 -14.38
C THR A 296 5.34 2.74 -13.96
N LEU A 297 4.87 3.98 -14.01
CA LEU A 297 3.47 4.34 -13.80
C LEU A 297 2.98 5.14 -14.99
N GLU A 298 1.91 4.67 -15.62
CA GLU A 298 1.29 5.30 -16.79
C GLU A 298 -0.14 5.70 -16.46
N ASP A 299 -0.43 6.98 -16.68
CA ASP A 299 -1.72 7.68 -16.55
C ASP A 299 -2.45 7.38 -15.24
N TRP A 300 -1.69 7.18 -14.16
CA TRP A 300 -2.17 6.77 -12.83
C TRP A 300 -2.90 5.42 -12.76
N GLU A 301 -3.13 4.76 -13.90
CA GLU A 301 -3.85 3.49 -13.99
C GLU A 301 -2.90 2.28 -13.90
N ARG A 302 -1.77 2.34 -14.62
CA ARG A 302 -0.91 1.18 -14.82
C ARG A 302 0.43 1.34 -14.11
N LEU A 303 0.50 0.80 -12.89
CA LEU A 303 1.75 0.64 -12.16
C LEU A 303 2.42 -0.70 -12.52
N THR A 304 3.72 -0.65 -12.82
CA THR A 304 4.56 -1.81 -13.12
C THR A 304 5.82 -1.73 -12.27
N LEU A 305 6.17 -2.82 -11.60
CA LEU A 305 7.42 -2.99 -10.85
C LEU A 305 8.22 -4.15 -11.45
N LYS A 306 9.51 -3.93 -11.73
CA LYS A 306 10.43 -4.96 -12.21
C LYS A 306 11.74 -4.91 -11.43
N GLY A 307 12.20 -6.05 -10.95
CA GLY A 307 13.48 -6.14 -10.25
C GLY A 307 13.40 -6.96 -8.98
N SER A 308 14.42 -6.84 -8.15
CA SER A 308 14.54 -7.62 -6.93
C SER A 308 15.17 -6.83 -5.80
N LEU A 309 14.64 -7.04 -4.60
CA LEU A 309 15.20 -6.57 -3.35
C LEU A 309 15.61 -7.77 -2.50
N VAL A 310 16.79 -7.69 -1.89
CA VAL A 310 17.30 -8.67 -0.93
C VAL A 310 17.21 -8.08 0.46
N VAL A 311 16.60 -8.80 1.38
CA VAL A 311 16.48 -8.41 2.79
C VAL A 311 17.85 -8.49 3.43
N VAL A 312 18.27 -7.38 4.04
CA VAL A 312 19.53 -7.25 4.78
C VAL A 312 19.30 -7.53 6.25
N ASP A 313 18.28 -6.90 6.82
CA ASP A 313 17.82 -7.11 8.19
C ASP A 313 16.33 -6.81 8.28
N GLY A 314 15.62 -7.49 9.18
CA GLY A 314 14.20 -7.21 9.36
C GLY A 314 13.49 -8.14 10.32
N ARG A 315 12.19 -7.90 10.46
CA ARG A 315 11.28 -8.75 11.22
C ARG A 315 10.01 -9.01 10.43
N TYR A 316 9.45 -10.18 10.68
CA TYR A 316 8.16 -10.60 10.17
C TYR A 316 7.21 -10.81 11.34
N ASP A 317 6.15 -10.01 11.40
CA ASP A 317 5.11 -10.13 12.42
C ASP A 317 4.11 -11.22 11.99
N PHE A 318 4.30 -12.45 12.47
CA PHE A 318 3.40 -13.57 12.22
C PHE A 318 2.16 -13.48 13.11
N ALA A 319 0.98 -13.56 12.50
CA ALA A 319 -0.30 -13.57 13.19
C ALA A 319 -1.19 -14.71 12.69
N LEU A 320 -1.72 -15.50 13.62
CA LEU A 320 -2.68 -16.57 13.35
C LEU A 320 -3.91 -16.39 14.24
N GLY A 321 -4.97 -15.85 13.66
CA GLY A 321 -6.18 -15.46 14.40
C GLY A 321 -5.93 -14.30 15.38
N SER A 322 -6.80 -14.16 16.39
CA SER A 322 -6.73 -13.06 17.35
C SER A 322 -5.75 -13.29 18.50
N LEU A 323 -5.29 -14.53 18.70
CA LEU A 323 -4.58 -14.94 19.93
C LEU A 323 -3.10 -15.24 19.73
N LEU A 324 -2.67 -15.75 18.57
CA LEU A 324 -1.27 -16.08 18.32
C LEU A 324 -0.60 -14.99 17.50
N ARG A 325 0.30 -14.23 18.13
CA ARG A 325 1.14 -13.21 17.49
C ARG A 325 2.59 -13.42 17.90
N LYS A 326 3.49 -13.54 16.92
CA LYS A 326 4.92 -13.77 17.15
C LYS A 326 5.75 -12.95 16.19
N GLN A 327 6.85 -12.42 16.69
CA GLN A 327 7.80 -11.67 15.88
C GLN A 327 8.95 -12.60 15.52
N PHE A 328 9.08 -12.90 14.23
CA PHE A 328 10.21 -13.64 13.69
C PHE A 328 11.27 -12.65 13.19
N LEU A 329 12.54 -12.95 13.43
CA LEU A 329 13.66 -12.19 12.88
C LEU A 329 13.97 -12.72 11.48
N VAL A 330 13.90 -11.89 10.45
CA VAL A 330 14.14 -12.32 9.07
C VAL A 330 15.63 -12.58 8.90
N GLU A 331 15.97 -13.72 8.29
CA GLU A 331 17.34 -14.08 8.00
C GLU A 331 17.86 -13.30 6.77
N PRO A 332 19.10 -12.77 6.82
CA PRO A 332 19.67 -12.06 5.67
C PRO A 332 19.73 -12.96 4.42
N GLY A 333 19.43 -12.38 3.26
CA GLY A 333 19.45 -13.09 1.97
C GLY A 333 18.08 -13.50 1.44
N GLY A 334 17.00 -13.34 2.23
CA GLY A 334 15.64 -13.44 1.72
C GLY A 334 15.40 -12.46 0.57
N SER A 335 14.55 -12.83 -0.39
CA SER A 335 14.36 -12.07 -1.64
C SER A 335 12.89 -11.71 -1.87
N LEU A 336 12.73 -10.54 -2.46
CA LEU A 336 11.49 -9.94 -2.92
C LEU A 336 11.64 -9.67 -4.41
N PHE A 337 10.72 -10.16 -5.24
CA PHE A 337 10.86 -10.11 -6.69
C PHE A 337 9.57 -9.66 -7.37
N TRP A 338 9.70 -8.74 -8.33
CA TRP A 338 8.61 -8.32 -9.20
C TRP A 338 9.01 -8.45 -10.67
N SER A 339 8.05 -8.85 -11.51
CA SER A 339 8.26 -9.04 -12.95
C SER A 339 7.31 -8.21 -13.83
N GLY A 340 6.49 -7.36 -13.21
CA GLY A 340 5.47 -6.58 -13.88
C GLY A 340 4.44 -6.06 -12.89
N ASP A 341 3.36 -6.80 -12.68
CA ASP A 341 2.27 -6.41 -11.78
C ASP A 341 2.76 -6.25 -10.32
N PRO A 342 2.56 -5.08 -9.67
CA PRO A 342 2.96 -4.83 -8.29
C PRO A 342 2.27 -5.77 -7.28
N TYR A 343 1.06 -6.25 -7.57
CA TYR A 343 0.27 -7.15 -6.72
C TYR A 343 0.68 -8.62 -6.88
N GLN A 344 1.37 -8.96 -7.97
CA GLN A 344 1.92 -10.31 -8.22
C GLN A 344 3.39 -10.45 -7.81
N GLY A 345 3.85 -9.61 -6.87
CA GLY A 345 5.17 -9.77 -6.26
C GLY A 345 5.36 -11.15 -5.64
N ARG A 346 6.59 -11.67 -5.69
CA ARG A 346 6.98 -12.95 -5.11
C ARG A 346 7.94 -12.74 -3.94
N ILE A 347 7.74 -13.53 -2.90
CA ILE A 347 8.57 -13.57 -1.71
C ILE A 347 9.25 -14.93 -1.61
N ASP A 348 10.48 -14.94 -1.13
CA ASP A 348 11.22 -16.13 -0.72
C ASP A 348 12.14 -15.72 0.43
N LEU A 349 11.66 -15.90 1.67
CA LEU A 349 12.41 -15.52 2.86
C LEU A 349 12.28 -16.55 3.97
N HIS A 350 13.31 -16.60 4.79
CA HIS A 350 13.31 -17.36 6.03
C HIS A 350 13.30 -16.40 7.21
N ALA A 351 12.57 -16.74 8.26
CA ALA A 351 12.54 -15.96 9.48
C ALA A 351 12.62 -16.88 10.69
N LYS A 352 13.30 -16.46 11.75
CA LYS A 352 13.62 -17.28 12.91
C LYS A 352 12.96 -16.74 14.18
N TYR A 353 12.37 -17.65 14.96
CA TYR A 353 11.92 -17.40 16.33
C TYR A 353 12.68 -18.32 17.29
N ALA A 354 13.54 -17.73 18.12
CA ALA A 354 14.28 -18.48 19.14
C ALA A 354 13.42 -18.65 20.40
N THR A 355 13.29 -19.88 20.86
CA THR A 355 12.60 -20.27 22.10
C THR A 355 13.40 -21.32 22.86
N ARG A 356 12.94 -21.66 24.06
CA ARG A 356 13.50 -22.75 24.86
C ARG A 356 12.37 -23.67 25.27
N ALA A 357 12.50 -24.97 25.00
CA ALA A 357 11.46 -25.95 25.25
C ALA A 357 12.05 -27.27 25.77
N ASP A 358 11.26 -28.01 26.54
CA ASP A 358 11.64 -29.35 27.01
C ASP A 358 11.46 -30.37 25.88
N ILE A 359 12.52 -31.12 25.56
CA ILE A 359 12.51 -32.11 24.48
C ILE A 359 11.97 -33.47 24.93
N GLN A 360 11.76 -33.68 26.24
CA GLN A 360 11.25 -34.93 26.81
C GLN A 360 10.02 -35.51 26.08
N PRO A 361 9.00 -34.71 25.69
CA PRO A 361 7.83 -35.22 24.97
C PRO A 361 8.16 -35.88 23.63
N LEU A 362 9.32 -35.58 23.02
CA LEU A 362 9.77 -36.17 21.75
C LEU A 362 10.64 -37.40 21.94
N ILE A 363 11.50 -37.44 22.96
CA ILE A 363 12.48 -38.53 23.19
C ILE A 363 11.96 -39.65 24.10
N GLY A 364 10.88 -39.39 24.85
CA GLY A 364 10.37 -40.32 25.87
C GLY A 364 11.26 -40.42 27.11
N SER A 365 10.85 -41.23 28.09
CA SER A 365 11.47 -41.30 29.43
C SER A 365 12.87 -41.96 29.48
N THR A 366 13.57 -42.09 28.35
CA THR A 366 14.85 -42.82 28.27
C THR A 366 16.03 -42.01 28.83
N THR A 367 15.87 -40.71 29.06
CA THR A 367 16.87 -39.86 29.71
C THR A 367 16.31 -39.21 30.98
N THR A 368 16.94 -39.45 32.12
CA THR A 368 16.58 -38.82 33.40
C THR A 368 16.92 -37.33 33.40
N GLY A 369 15.89 -36.46 33.44
CA GLY A 369 16.01 -35.01 33.69
C GLY A 369 15.35 -34.14 32.59
N ILE A 370 14.75 -33.01 33.00
CA ILE A 370 14.21 -31.97 32.10
C ILE A 370 15.36 -31.47 31.22
N GLN A 371 15.27 -31.65 29.90
CA GLN A 371 16.28 -31.19 28.95
C GLN A 371 15.70 -30.03 28.14
N ASN A 372 15.73 -28.86 28.78
CA ASN A 372 15.38 -27.60 28.12
C ASN A 372 16.49 -27.20 27.16
N GLU A 373 16.23 -27.38 25.88
CA GLU A 373 17.14 -27.05 24.79
C GLU A 373 16.76 -25.72 24.12
N ASP A 374 17.76 -25.03 23.57
CA ASP A 374 17.54 -23.85 22.74
C ASP A 374 17.00 -24.34 21.38
N ILE A 375 15.79 -23.87 21.02
CA ILE A 375 15.06 -24.27 19.81
C ILE A 375 14.83 -23.05 18.93
N ASP A 376 15.18 -23.15 17.67
CA ASP A 376 14.88 -22.19 16.62
C ASP A 376 13.70 -22.72 15.81
N VAL A 377 12.57 -22.01 15.83
CA VAL A 377 11.47 -22.23 14.89
C VAL A 377 11.73 -21.38 13.66
N ILE A 378 11.95 -22.03 12.53
CA ILE A 378 12.20 -21.38 11.23
C ILE A 378 10.88 -21.33 10.47
N LEU A 379 10.54 -20.15 10.01
CA LEU A 379 9.39 -19.84 9.17
C LEU A 379 9.90 -19.65 7.73
N HIS A 380 9.46 -20.51 6.83
CA HIS A 380 9.68 -20.37 5.39
C HIS A 380 8.47 -19.71 4.77
N LEU A 381 8.68 -18.57 4.10
CA LEU A 381 7.66 -17.85 3.34
C LEU A 381 8.07 -17.87 1.88
N ASN A 382 7.28 -18.54 1.02
CA ASN A 382 7.54 -18.55 -0.42
C ASN A 382 6.26 -18.34 -1.24
N GLY A 383 6.41 -17.87 -2.49
CA GLY A 383 5.28 -17.71 -3.41
C GLY A 383 4.78 -16.26 -3.49
N PRO A 384 3.46 -16.03 -3.69
CA PRO A 384 2.90 -14.68 -3.81
C PRO A 384 3.05 -13.85 -2.52
N MET A 385 3.42 -12.58 -2.61
CA MET A 385 3.59 -11.69 -1.44
C MET A 385 2.30 -11.42 -0.67
N LEU A 386 1.18 -11.28 -1.37
CA LEU A 386 -0.13 -11.02 -0.76
C LEU A 386 -0.65 -12.24 0.01
N ARG A 387 -0.27 -13.45 -0.41
CA ARG A 387 -0.64 -14.73 0.19
C ARG A 387 0.54 -15.70 0.07
N PRO A 388 1.57 -15.57 0.93
CA PRO A 388 2.71 -16.47 0.89
C PRO A 388 2.28 -17.85 1.37
N ASN A 389 2.86 -18.89 0.78
CA ASN A 389 2.80 -20.22 1.36
C ASN A 389 3.70 -20.22 2.60
N ILE A 390 3.19 -20.81 3.68
CA ILE A 390 3.84 -20.82 4.98
C ILE A 390 4.24 -22.25 5.30
N ALA A 391 5.53 -22.48 5.54
CA ALA A 391 6.04 -23.74 6.06
C ALA A 391 6.91 -23.48 7.30
N PHE A 392 6.98 -24.48 8.18
CA PHE A 392 7.76 -24.42 9.40
C PHE A 392 8.84 -25.49 9.42
N ASP A 393 9.99 -25.14 9.98
CA ASP A 393 11.05 -26.05 10.36
C ASP A 393 11.48 -25.79 11.81
N ILE A 394 12.09 -26.78 12.45
CA ILE A 394 12.47 -26.72 13.86
C ILE A 394 13.89 -27.25 14.00
N VAL A 395 14.78 -26.39 14.49
CA VAL A 395 16.20 -26.70 14.64
C VAL A 395 16.60 -26.52 16.09
N ALA A 396 17.39 -27.45 16.62
CA ALA A 396 18.00 -27.34 17.94
C ALA A 396 19.53 -27.12 17.78
N PRO A 397 20.00 -25.87 17.59
CA PRO A 397 21.37 -25.59 17.15
C PRO A 397 22.47 -26.01 18.13
N ARG A 398 22.14 -26.16 19.41
CA ARG A 398 23.09 -26.52 20.49
C ARG A 398 22.87 -27.92 21.05
N ALA A 399 21.87 -28.64 20.55
CA ALA A 399 21.49 -29.92 21.12
C ALA A 399 22.51 -31.01 20.78
N PRO A 400 22.73 -31.99 21.67
CA PRO A 400 23.54 -33.18 21.37
C PRO A 400 22.97 -33.95 20.18
N ALA A 401 23.83 -34.65 19.42
CA ALA A 401 23.43 -35.38 18.21
C ALA A 401 22.22 -36.32 18.41
N LEU A 402 22.12 -36.96 19.58
CA LEU A 402 20.99 -37.81 19.96
C LEU A 402 19.65 -37.06 19.95
N VAL A 403 19.64 -35.82 20.45
CA VAL A 403 18.45 -34.97 20.52
C VAL A 403 18.11 -34.43 19.13
N SER A 404 19.11 -34.07 18.33
CA SER A 404 18.90 -33.66 16.93
C SER A 404 18.32 -34.79 16.07
N GLU A 405 18.78 -36.03 16.26
CA GLU A 405 18.26 -37.21 15.56
C GLU A 405 16.84 -37.56 16.00
N ALA A 406 16.51 -37.41 17.28
CA ALA A 406 15.15 -37.58 17.77
C ALA A 406 14.20 -36.48 17.26
N LEU A 407 14.66 -35.23 17.20
CA LEU A 407 13.92 -34.12 16.63
C LEU A 407 13.63 -34.36 15.14
N ALA A 408 14.64 -34.80 14.38
CA ALA A 408 14.48 -35.15 12.96
C ALA A 408 13.49 -36.31 12.73
N ASN A 409 13.49 -37.32 13.61
CA ASN A 409 12.53 -38.42 13.56
C ASN A 409 11.11 -38.00 13.99
N ALA A 410 11.01 -37.08 14.96
CA ALA A 410 9.73 -36.57 15.46
C ALA A 410 8.96 -35.74 14.44
N ILE A 411 9.69 -35.16 13.49
CA ILE A 411 9.26 -34.11 12.59
C ILE A 411 9.40 -34.62 11.14
N LEU A 412 8.97 -35.88 10.94
CA LEU A 412 9.16 -36.64 9.70
C LEU A 412 8.36 -36.06 8.53
N ASP A 413 7.14 -35.60 8.77
CA ASP A 413 6.26 -35.02 7.74
C ASP A 413 5.94 -33.53 7.98
N ASP A 414 5.52 -32.84 6.92
CA ASP A 414 5.25 -31.40 6.91
C ASP A 414 4.12 -31.01 7.89
N SER A 415 3.12 -31.88 8.04
CA SER A 415 2.00 -31.68 8.98
C SER A 415 2.47 -31.72 10.44
N GLU A 416 3.36 -32.66 10.77
CA GLU A 416 3.95 -32.81 12.09
C GLU A 416 4.90 -31.66 12.40
N ARG A 417 5.71 -31.19 11.42
CA ARG A 417 6.53 -29.97 11.62
C ARG A 417 5.66 -28.78 11.98
N THR A 418 4.61 -28.57 11.20
CA THR A 418 3.69 -27.45 11.40
C THR A 418 2.98 -27.56 12.75
N ARG A 419 2.51 -28.75 13.12
CA ARG A 419 1.86 -29.03 14.41
C ARG A 419 2.78 -28.73 15.58
N GLN A 420 4.01 -29.24 15.55
CA GLN A 420 5.01 -29.00 16.59
C GLN A 420 5.44 -27.53 16.65
N ALA A 421 5.57 -26.86 15.49
CA ALA A 421 5.95 -25.45 15.44
C ALA A 421 4.87 -24.57 16.05
N ILE A 422 3.59 -24.78 15.72
CA ILE A 422 2.49 -24.03 16.33
C ILE A 422 2.41 -24.30 17.84
N ALA A 423 2.66 -25.53 18.29
CA ALA A 423 2.73 -25.85 19.71
C ALA A 423 3.87 -25.07 20.41
N LEU A 424 5.06 -25.02 19.83
CA LEU A 424 6.17 -24.21 20.36
C LEU A 424 5.86 -22.71 20.36
N LEU A 425 5.18 -22.20 19.33
CA LEU A 425 4.82 -20.78 19.26
C LEU A 425 3.73 -20.44 20.29
N SER A 426 2.74 -21.31 20.48
CA SER A 426 1.60 -21.03 21.36
C SER A 426 1.85 -21.40 22.83
N LEU A 427 2.43 -22.58 23.06
CA LEU A 427 2.61 -23.20 24.39
C LEU A 427 4.06 -23.21 24.87
N GLN A 428 5.04 -22.96 23.98
CA GLN A 428 6.48 -23.11 24.26
C GLN A 428 6.90 -24.54 24.63
N GLU A 429 6.11 -25.53 24.22
CA GLU A 429 6.33 -26.95 24.53
C GLU A 429 6.09 -27.82 23.29
N PHE A 430 6.77 -28.97 23.23
CA PHE A 430 6.53 -29.99 22.21
C PHE A 430 5.31 -30.84 22.55
N LEU A 431 4.58 -31.26 21.52
CA LEU A 431 3.50 -32.23 21.67
C LEU A 431 4.05 -33.66 21.59
N PRO A 432 3.53 -34.60 22.38
CA PRO A 432 3.92 -36.00 22.28
C PRO A 432 3.54 -36.59 20.92
N GLN A 433 4.45 -37.37 20.31
CA GLN A 433 4.25 -37.99 18.98
C GLN A 433 3.09 -38.99 18.94
N GLN A 434 2.78 -39.60 20.09
CA GLN A 434 1.61 -40.45 20.26
C GLN A 434 0.85 -39.95 21.48
N ILE A 435 -0.41 -39.57 21.29
CA ILE A 435 -1.39 -39.63 22.38
C ILE A 435 -1.67 -41.12 22.59
N ASN A 436 -0.70 -41.85 23.12
CA ASN A 436 -0.98 -43.18 23.64
C ASN A 436 -1.83 -42.96 24.88
N THR A 437 -3.09 -43.38 24.80
CA THR A 437 -4.06 -43.41 25.91
C THR A 437 -3.70 -44.45 26.98
N LEU A 438 -2.41 -44.59 27.31
CA LEU A 438 -1.84 -45.55 28.24
C LEU A 438 -0.64 -44.82 28.87
N GLU A 439 -0.67 -44.23 30.07
CA GLU A 439 -1.20 -44.73 31.34
C GLU A 439 -1.69 -43.55 32.21
N LEU A 440 -2.99 -43.23 32.18
CA LEU A 440 -3.63 -42.47 33.26
C LEU A 440 -3.98 -43.43 34.39
N GLY A 441 -2.94 -44.02 34.97
CA GLY A 441 -3.07 -45.15 35.87
C GLY A 441 -1.83 -45.31 36.71
N THR A 442 -1.81 -44.54 37.80
CA THR A 442 -0.87 -44.62 38.92
C THR A 442 0.39 -43.74 38.82
N THR A 443 0.39 -42.75 39.72
CA THR A 443 1.51 -41.90 40.17
C THR A 443 1.88 -40.70 39.29
N GLY A 444 1.23 -39.55 39.57
CA GLY A 444 2.01 -38.30 39.76
C GLY A 444 1.74 -37.10 38.85
N LEU A 445 0.83 -37.15 37.87
CA LEU A 445 0.53 -35.99 37.01
C LEU A 445 -0.97 -35.67 37.04
N GLN A 446 -1.42 -35.16 38.19
CA GLN A 446 -2.62 -34.30 38.23
C GLN A 446 -2.14 -32.89 37.90
N GLU A 447 -2.92 -32.15 37.10
CA GLU A 447 -2.72 -30.74 36.69
C GLU A 447 -1.95 -30.47 35.39
N TYR A 448 -2.37 -31.03 34.25
CA TYR A 448 -2.33 -30.27 32.99
C TYR A 448 -3.58 -30.55 32.17
N SER A 449 -4.47 -29.57 32.12
CA SER A 449 -5.72 -29.58 31.35
C SER A 449 -5.41 -29.46 29.84
N ILE A 450 -5.03 -30.57 29.20
CA ILE A 450 -4.66 -30.63 27.77
C ILE A 450 -5.89 -30.52 26.85
N ASP A 451 -7.08 -30.86 27.34
CA ASP A 451 -8.29 -31.02 26.51
C ASP A 451 -8.89 -29.72 25.94
N ILE A 452 -8.60 -28.55 26.53
CA ILE A 452 -9.12 -27.26 26.03
C ILE A 452 -8.20 -26.65 24.95
N VAL A 453 -6.92 -27.03 24.93
CA VAL A 453 -5.89 -26.44 24.07
C VAL A 453 -5.85 -27.11 22.69
N THR A 454 -6.14 -28.41 22.62
CA THR A 454 -6.14 -29.19 21.37
C THR A 454 -7.19 -28.72 20.36
N SER A 455 -8.40 -28.39 20.82
CA SER A 455 -9.50 -27.93 19.96
C SER A 455 -9.24 -26.57 19.27
N GLN A 456 -8.49 -25.69 19.93
CA GLN A 456 -8.09 -24.39 19.39
C GLN A 456 -6.88 -24.54 18.45
N LEU A 457 -5.96 -25.45 18.78
CA LEU A 457 -4.83 -25.81 17.92
C LEU A 457 -5.29 -26.43 16.59
N SER A 458 -6.31 -27.31 16.63
CA SER A 458 -6.90 -27.86 15.40
C SER A 458 -7.54 -26.78 14.52
N GLN A 459 -8.22 -25.78 15.11
CA GLN A 459 -8.78 -24.63 14.39
C GLN A 459 -7.70 -23.68 13.82
N TRP A 460 -6.50 -23.70 14.38
CA TRP A 460 -5.35 -22.94 13.86
C TRP A 460 -4.67 -23.68 12.71
N LEU A 461 -4.53 -25.01 12.83
CA LEU A 461 -3.98 -25.88 11.78
C LEU A 461 -4.84 -25.85 10.50
N SER A 462 -6.17 -25.85 10.63
CA SER A 462 -7.08 -25.80 9.48
C SER A 462 -7.08 -24.46 8.73
N LYS A 463 -6.52 -23.39 9.30
CA LYS A 463 -6.38 -22.08 8.63
C LYS A 463 -5.09 -21.93 7.83
N ILE A 464 -4.12 -22.82 8.04
CA ILE A 464 -2.81 -22.80 7.35
C ILE A 464 -2.80 -23.75 6.14
N ASN A 465 -3.64 -24.79 6.16
CA ASN A 465 -3.78 -25.73 5.05
C ASN A 465 -5.27 -25.91 4.68
N GLU A 466 -5.67 -25.47 3.49
CA GLU A 466 -7.06 -25.53 3.00
C GLU A 466 -7.52 -26.96 2.64
N ASP A 467 -6.59 -27.90 2.45
CA ASP A 467 -6.90 -29.26 1.97
C ASP A 467 -7.32 -30.26 3.07
N ILE A 468 -7.31 -29.86 4.36
CA ILE A 468 -7.59 -30.78 5.48
C ILE A 468 -8.42 -30.09 6.59
N ASP A 469 -9.73 -30.30 6.60
CA ASP A 469 -10.62 -29.93 7.72
C ASP A 469 -10.96 -31.16 8.57
N VAL A 470 -10.24 -31.34 9.68
CA VAL A 470 -10.49 -32.42 10.65
C VAL A 470 -11.00 -31.81 11.95
N GLY A 471 -12.32 -31.82 12.12
CA GLY A 471 -12.99 -31.39 13.35
C GLY A 471 -13.21 -32.55 14.31
N ILE A 472 -12.46 -32.62 15.41
CA ILE A 472 -12.74 -33.54 16.53
C ILE A 472 -13.62 -32.78 17.54
N ARG A 473 -14.90 -33.16 17.67
CA ARG A 473 -15.79 -32.63 18.72
C ARG A 473 -15.99 -33.68 19.81
N TYR A 474 -15.55 -33.35 21.02
CA TYR A 474 -15.92 -34.06 22.23
C TYR A 474 -17.17 -33.39 22.81
N ASP A 475 -18.31 -34.08 22.77
CA ASP A 475 -19.55 -33.58 23.39
C ASP A 475 -19.71 -34.17 24.79
N ALA A 476 -19.22 -33.44 25.81
CA ALA A 476 -19.57 -33.72 27.20
C ALA A 476 -20.94 -33.10 27.53
N SER A 477 -22.01 -33.60 26.88
CA SER A 477 -23.37 -33.17 27.19
C SER A 477 -23.95 -33.98 28.36
N SER A 478 -23.61 -33.58 29.59
CA SER A 478 -24.36 -33.99 30.78
C SER A 478 -24.85 -32.77 31.56
N TYR A 479 -25.86 -32.08 31.02
CA TYR A 479 -26.71 -31.21 31.82
C TYR A 479 -28.08 -31.87 31.95
N LEU A 480 -28.49 -32.12 33.21
CA LEU A 480 -29.79 -32.61 33.69
C LEU A 480 -29.94 -34.12 33.97
N ASN A 481 -29.08 -34.74 34.79
CA ASN A 481 -29.46 -35.77 35.80
C ASN A 481 -28.24 -36.27 36.60
N PRO A 482 -28.20 -36.18 37.94
CA PRO A 482 -27.01 -36.51 38.74
C PRO A 482 -26.94 -38.00 39.17
N SER A 483 -27.44 -38.95 38.37
CA SER A 483 -27.48 -40.36 38.80
C SER A 483 -27.40 -41.41 37.69
N SER A 484 -26.51 -41.23 36.72
CA SER A 484 -26.08 -42.32 35.83
C SER A 484 -24.65 -42.06 35.36
N VAL A 485 -23.74 -42.89 35.85
CA VAL A 485 -22.32 -42.92 35.51
C VAL A 485 -22.14 -43.47 34.10
N SER A 486 -21.22 -42.84 33.36
CA SER A 486 -20.45 -43.33 32.20
C SER A 486 -21.23 -43.85 30.99
N GLN A 487 -21.21 -43.07 29.91
CA GLN A 487 -21.05 -43.60 28.55
C GLN A 487 -20.43 -42.50 27.68
N ASP A 488 -19.10 -42.49 27.63
CA ASP A 488 -18.33 -41.61 26.76
C ASP A 488 -18.47 -42.14 25.32
N ALA A 489 -19.27 -41.46 24.50
CA ALA A 489 -19.42 -41.78 23.09
C ALA A 489 -18.50 -40.88 22.27
N LEU A 490 -17.43 -41.46 21.71
CA LEU A 490 -16.56 -40.78 20.76
C LEU A 490 -17.26 -40.72 19.39
N GLN A 491 -17.52 -39.52 18.89
CA GLN A 491 -18.08 -39.29 17.55
C GLN A 491 -17.10 -38.46 16.72
N VAL A 492 -16.64 -39.01 15.61
CA VAL A 492 -15.78 -38.36 14.62
C VAL A 492 -16.67 -37.88 13.47
N ALA A 493 -16.78 -36.58 13.29
CA ALA A 493 -17.47 -35.99 12.14
C ALA A 493 -16.44 -35.75 11.03
N LEU A 494 -16.71 -36.28 9.85
CA LEU A 494 -15.90 -36.13 8.66
C LEU A 494 -16.68 -35.30 7.64
N LYS A 495 -16.08 -34.21 7.17
CA LYS A 495 -16.59 -33.40 6.07
C LYS A 495 -15.53 -33.38 4.98
N ALA A 496 -15.94 -33.70 3.76
CA ALA A 496 -15.07 -33.65 2.59
C ALA A 496 -15.80 -32.93 1.45
N SER A 497 -15.13 -31.95 0.84
CA SER A 497 -15.59 -31.30 -0.39
C SER A 497 -14.76 -31.77 -1.59
N PHE A 498 -15.43 -31.93 -2.72
CA PHE A 498 -14.84 -32.40 -3.97
C PHE A 498 -15.36 -31.55 -5.13
N PHE A 499 -14.60 -31.50 -6.23
CA PHE A 499 -14.95 -30.77 -7.46
C PHE A 499 -15.16 -29.27 -7.24
N GLU A 500 -14.18 -28.57 -6.65
CA GLU A 500 -14.26 -27.11 -6.39
C GLU A 500 -15.54 -26.78 -5.58
N ASP A 501 -15.72 -27.48 -4.46
CA ASP A 501 -16.88 -27.37 -3.56
C ASP A 501 -18.26 -27.69 -4.17
N LYS A 502 -18.33 -28.31 -5.36
CA LYS A 502 -19.63 -28.71 -5.95
C LYS A 502 -20.26 -29.92 -5.30
N LEU A 503 -19.47 -30.82 -4.71
CA LEU A 503 -19.96 -32.00 -3.98
C LEU A 503 -19.41 -31.99 -2.55
N GLU A 504 -20.29 -31.97 -1.57
CA GLU A 504 -19.96 -31.98 -0.15
C GLU A 504 -20.56 -33.22 0.51
N VAL A 505 -19.73 -33.99 1.22
CA VAL A 505 -20.12 -35.19 1.93
C VAL A 505 -19.81 -35.01 3.41
N GLU A 506 -20.85 -35.07 4.24
CA GLU A 506 -20.77 -35.03 5.70
C GLU A 506 -21.18 -36.39 6.27
N GLY A 507 -20.43 -36.91 7.24
CA GLY A 507 -20.79 -38.14 7.93
C GLY A 507 -20.23 -38.18 9.34
N ALA A 508 -20.90 -38.87 10.25
CA ALA A 508 -20.38 -39.13 11.58
C ALA A 508 -20.09 -40.63 11.75
N MET A 509 -18.94 -40.96 12.33
CA MET A 509 -18.61 -42.32 12.76
C MET A 509 -18.46 -42.31 14.28
N GLY A 510 -19.13 -43.22 14.97
CA GLY A 510 -19.04 -43.32 16.42
C GLY A 510 -19.33 -44.72 16.93
N SER A 511 -18.76 -45.05 18.08
CA SER A 511 -19.00 -46.29 18.82
C SER A 511 -19.75 -45.98 20.11
N ARG A 512 -20.55 -46.94 20.62
CA ARG A 512 -21.33 -46.80 21.86
C ARG A 512 -20.55 -47.19 23.12
N ASP A 513 -19.36 -47.77 22.99
CA ASP A 513 -18.51 -48.24 24.10
C ASP A 513 -17.02 -48.15 23.78
N VAL A 514 -16.22 -47.70 24.75
CA VAL A 514 -14.75 -47.56 24.64
C VAL A 514 -14.04 -48.88 25.00
N THR A 515 -14.54 -50.02 24.49
CA THR A 515 -13.90 -51.33 24.67
C THR A 515 -13.32 -51.82 23.34
N GLN A 516 -12.21 -52.56 23.41
CA GLN A 516 -11.41 -53.00 22.25
C GLN A 516 -12.19 -53.82 21.22
N GLU A 517 -13.30 -54.46 21.63
CA GLU A 517 -14.18 -55.26 20.78
C GLU A 517 -15.29 -54.42 20.09
N ALA A 518 -15.67 -53.26 20.66
CA ALA A 518 -16.71 -52.37 20.13
C ALA A 518 -16.20 -51.36 19.09
N LEU A 519 -14.90 -51.02 19.12
CA LEU A 519 -14.25 -50.17 18.11
C LEU A 519 -14.08 -50.85 16.74
N GLY A 520 -14.24 -52.18 16.68
CA GLY A 520 -14.22 -52.94 15.43
C GLY A 520 -15.51 -52.87 14.60
N ASP A 521 -16.61 -52.35 15.18
CA ASP A 521 -17.94 -52.26 14.56
C ASP A 521 -18.39 -50.79 14.39
N ALA A 522 -17.46 -49.93 13.96
CA ALA A 522 -17.74 -48.51 13.73
C ALA A 522 -18.77 -48.33 12.60
N GLN A 523 -20.03 -48.12 12.97
CA GLN A 523 -21.11 -47.87 12.02
C GLN A 523 -21.13 -46.40 11.59
N LEU A 524 -21.18 -46.18 10.27
CA LEU A 524 -21.46 -44.88 9.67
C LEU A 524 -22.88 -44.45 10.06
N GLN A 525 -23.01 -43.33 10.76
CA GLN A 525 -24.28 -42.78 11.21
C GLN A 525 -24.41 -41.32 10.74
N ASN A 526 -25.62 -40.89 10.38
CA ASN A 526 -25.90 -39.51 9.99
C ASN A 526 -25.06 -39.04 8.78
N VAL A 527 -25.21 -39.72 7.65
CA VAL A 527 -24.57 -39.33 6.38
C VAL A 527 -25.44 -38.31 5.66
N ARG A 528 -24.84 -37.23 5.16
CA ARG A 528 -25.45 -36.21 4.33
C ARG A 528 -24.57 -35.93 3.12
N VAL A 529 -25.18 -35.84 1.95
CA VAL A 529 -24.53 -35.51 0.69
C VAL A 529 -25.22 -34.29 0.10
N LEU A 530 -24.46 -33.24 -0.21
CA LEU A 530 -24.94 -32.01 -0.80
C LEU A 530 -24.25 -31.82 -2.16
N TYR A 531 -25.03 -31.52 -3.20
CA TYR A 531 -24.52 -31.23 -4.53
C TYR A 531 -25.03 -29.87 -5.02
N ASN A 532 -24.12 -28.95 -5.30
CA ASN A 532 -24.42 -27.60 -5.73
C ASN A 532 -24.77 -27.59 -7.23
N LEU A 533 -25.97 -27.11 -7.56
CA LEU A 533 -26.48 -27.08 -8.93
C LEU A 533 -26.13 -25.77 -9.68
N ASN A 534 -25.69 -24.75 -8.96
CA ASN A 534 -25.28 -23.46 -9.51
C ASN A 534 -24.01 -22.94 -8.81
N GLU A 535 -23.23 -22.13 -9.52
CA GLU A 535 -21.96 -21.57 -9.03
C GLU A 535 -22.16 -20.61 -7.85
N GLU A 536 -23.31 -19.96 -7.76
CA GLU A 536 -23.69 -19.11 -6.62
C GLU A 536 -24.13 -19.92 -5.37
N HIS A 537 -24.09 -21.26 -5.42
CA HIS A 537 -24.49 -22.18 -4.35
C HIS A 537 -25.97 -22.06 -3.90
N GLY A 538 -26.74 -21.18 -4.54
CA GLY A 538 -28.12 -20.86 -4.20
C GLY A 538 -29.07 -22.07 -4.17
N ILE A 539 -28.84 -23.08 -5.00
CA ILE A 539 -29.69 -24.27 -5.15
C ILE A 539 -28.83 -25.53 -4.98
N GLN A 540 -29.20 -26.37 -4.02
CA GLN A 540 -28.46 -27.60 -3.68
C GLN A 540 -29.38 -28.82 -3.70
N LEU A 541 -28.92 -29.93 -4.25
CA LEU A 541 -29.52 -31.25 -4.04
C LEU A 541 -28.96 -31.86 -2.76
N ALA A 542 -29.84 -32.32 -1.85
CA ALA A 542 -29.45 -32.86 -0.56
C ALA A 542 -29.99 -34.28 -0.38
N GLY A 543 -29.11 -35.24 -0.14
CA GLY A 543 -29.44 -36.58 0.34
C GLY A 543 -29.02 -36.75 1.80
N PHE A 544 -29.83 -37.40 2.62
CA PHE A 544 -29.45 -37.71 4.00
C PHE A 544 -29.94 -39.08 4.45
N SER A 545 -29.18 -39.69 5.35
CA SER A 545 -29.51 -40.93 6.06
C SER A 545 -29.16 -40.76 7.53
N SER A 546 -30.16 -40.62 8.38
CA SER A 546 -29.99 -40.45 9.83
C SER A 546 -30.49 -41.68 10.58
N SER A 547 -29.71 -42.16 11.54
CA SER A 547 -30.07 -43.27 12.42
C SER A 547 -30.41 -42.73 13.80
N GLN A 548 -31.60 -43.03 14.30
CA GLN A 548 -31.98 -42.75 15.69
C GLN A 548 -32.20 -44.06 16.43
N SER A 549 -31.53 -44.21 17.58
CA SER A 549 -31.81 -45.28 18.54
C SER A 549 -32.37 -44.67 19.82
N SER A 550 -33.59 -45.02 20.22
CA SER A 550 -34.15 -44.62 21.53
C SER A 550 -33.81 -45.66 22.60
N ALA A 551 -33.47 -45.22 23.81
CA ALA A 551 -33.02 -46.08 24.91
C ALA A 551 -34.08 -47.08 25.45
N THR A 552 -35.32 -47.03 24.95
CA THR A 552 -36.45 -47.84 25.45
C THR A 552 -37.02 -48.84 24.43
N GLN A 553 -36.49 -48.91 23.20
CA GLN A 553 -36.90 -49.93 22.22
C GLN A 553 -35.69 -50.54 21.50
N SER A 554 -35.66 -51.88 21.44
CA SER A 554 -34.66 -52.65 20.69
C SER A 554 -34.98 -52.56 19.20
N GLY A 555 -34.43 -51.55 18.52
CA GLY A 555 -34.47 -51.42 17.06
C GLY A 555 -33.88 -50.09 16.59
N ASN A 556 -32.85 -50.14 15.73
CA ASN A 556 -32.33 -48.94 15.04
C ASN A 556 -33.32 -48.55 13.94
N THR A 557 -33.89 -47.35 14.02
CA THR A 557 -34.71 -46.78 12.94
C THR A 557 -33.87 -45.81 12.12
N THR A 558 -33.63 -46.15 10.86
CA THR A 558 -32.90 -45.30 9.90
C THR A 558 -33.91 -44.55 9.04
N SER A 559 -33.86 -43.22 9.08
CA SER A 559 -34.65 -42.34 8.22
C SER A 559 -33.77 -41.83 7.08
N GLN A 560 -34.18 -42.09 5.83
CA GLN A 560 -33.49 -41.65 4.62
C GLN A 560 -34.39 -40.72 3.81
N GLY A 561 -33.80 -39.67 3.23
CA GLY A 561 -34.54 -38.69 2.45
C GLY A 561 -33.67 -38.00 1.43
N VAL A 562 -34.32 -37.52 0.36
CA VAL A 562 -33.71 -36.67 -0.67
C VAL A 562 -34.57 -35.42 -0.80
N GLY A 563 -33.94 -34.25 -0.88
CA GLY A 563 -34.61 -32.96 -0.97
C GLY A 563 -33.81 -31.96 -1.80
N ILE A 564 -34.48 -30.87 -2.18
CA ILE A 564 -33.85 -29.73 -2.83
C ILE A 564 -33.84 -28.59 -1.83
N ARG A 565 -32.67 -28.01 -1.59
CA ARG A 565 -32.47 -26.87 -0.72
C ARG A 565 -32.26 -25.63 -1.56
N TRP A 566 -33.06 -24.61 -1.34
CA TRP A 566 -32.89 -23.31 -1.97
C TRP A 566 -32.65 -22.27 -0.88
N HIS A 567 -31.56 -21.51 -1.03
CA HIS A 567 -31.27 -20.37 -0.20
C HIS A 567 -30.86 -19.19 -1.09
N ARG A 568 -31.31 -17.99 -0.72
CA ARG A 568 -30.97 -16.76 -1.42
C ARG A 568 -30.66 -15.72 -0.36
N SER A 569 -29.40 -15.30 -0.28
CA SER A 569 -29.01 -14.16 0.54
C SER A 569 -29.55 -12.88 -0.09
N PHE A 570 -30.06 -11.98 0.73
CA PHE A 570 -30.48 -10.65 0.30
C PHE A 570 -29.73 -9.63 1.13
N ASN A 571 -28.94 -8.79 0.47
CA ASN A 571 -28.39 -7.60 1.09
C ASN A 571 -29.50 -6.55 1.15
N TRP A 572 -30.22 -6.48 2.25
CA TRP A 572 -31.14 -5.39 2.54
C TRP A 572 -30.34 -4.18 3.03
N THR A 573 -30.24 -3.14 2.21
CA THR A 573 -29.75 -1.81 2.60
C THR A 573 -30.92 -0.88 2.90
N TRP A 574 -30.92 -0.26 4.09
CA TRP A 574 -31.93 0.74 4.48
C TRP A 574 -31.86 1.99 3.57
N PRO A 575 -32.98 2.68 3.25
CA PRO A 575 -33.06 3.66 2.16
C PRO A 575 -32.23 4.94 2.35
N TRP A 576 -31.62 5.15 3.51
CA TRP A 576 -30.77 6.32 3.79
C TRP A 576 -29.27 6.02 3.74
N ASN A 577 -28.87 4.78 3.43
CA ASN A 577 -27.48 4.41 3.20
C ASN A 577 -27.26 3.86 1.78
N GLN A 578 -27.91 4.49 0.79
CA GLN A 578 -27.55 4.34 -0.61
C GLN A 578 -26.56 5.45 -0.96
N SER A 579 -25.34 5.05 -1.35
CA SER A 579 -24.41 5.94 -2.02
C SER A 579 -25.13 6.53 -3.24
N LYS A 580 -25.10 7.86 -3.36
CA LYS A 580 -25.49 8.53 -4.59
C LYS A 580 -24.50 8.14 -5.67
N THR A 581 -24.83 7.15 -6.50
CA THR A 581 -24.40 7.01 -7.91
C THR A 581 -24.89 5.68 -8.48
N THR A 582 -26.04 5.73 -9.14
CA THR A 582 -26.31 4.98 -10.38
C THR A 582 -27.55 5.60 -11.02
N SER A 583 -27.34 6.76 -11.64
CA SER A 583 -28.27 7.27 -12.65
C SER A 583 -27.78 6.76 -14.01
N ARG A 584 -28.70 6.12 -14.76
CA ARG A 584 -28.57 5.51 -16.11
C ARG A 584 -27.97 4.10 -16.04
N ASP A 585 -28.68 3.01 -16.35
CA ASP A 585 -29.59 2.80 -17.48
C ASP A 585 -30.91 2.09 -17.12
N ASN A 586 -32.01 2.51 -17.76
CA ASN A 586 -33.14 1.66 -18.21
C ASN A 586 -34.19 2.50 -18.96
N ASN A 587 -33.90 2.80 -20.23
CA ASN A 587 -34.82 2.63 -21.35
C ASN A 587 -34.03 1.65 -22.24
N GLU A 588 -34.48 0.45 -22.57
CA GLU A 588 -35.71 0.15 -23.27
C GLU A 588 -36.20 -1.28 -22.94
N SER A 589 -37.51 -1.41 -22.91
CA SER A 589 -38.23 -2.66 -23.12
C SER A 589 -38.56 -2.80 -24.60
N GLU A 590 -37.99 -3.81 -25.27
CA GLU A 590 -38.65 -4.71 -26.25
C GLU A 590 -37.76 -5.91 -26.59
#